data_AF-A0A2R2W658-F1
#
_entry.id   AF-A0A2R2W658-F1
#
_cell.length_a   1.000
_cell.length_b   1.000
_cell.length_c   1.000
_cell.angle_alpha   90.00
_cell.angle_beta   90.00
_cell.angle_gamma   90.00
#
_symmetry.space_group_name_H-M   'P 1'
#
loop_
_entity.id
_entity.type
_entity.pdbx_description
1 polymer ?
#
loop_
_entity_poly.entity_id
_entity_poly.type
_entity_poly.pdbx_seq_one_letter_code
_entity_poly.pdbx_strand_id
1 'polypeptide(L)'
;MSGRDFEADDFPHGTLEGYARGCRGTHCEATGMTCSETQRRYQGDWQFRRALDAERAAAAKARRNRTITPADEQTITEMAHAGKNNADIAKVLGFTPGAIGSRRRALGLPSIPRGRPRKTKEAP
;
A
#
# COMPACT_ATOMS: atom_id res chain seq x y z
N MET A 1 3.51 16.93 31.75
CA MET A 1 4.11 16.11 30.67
C MET A 1 4.85 17.07 29.75
N SER A 2 6.17 17.14 29.91
CA SER A 2 7.03 18.20 29.34
C SER A 2 7.39 17.89 27.89
N GLY A 3 7.25 18.89 27.01
CA GLY A 3 7.32 18.73 25.55
C GLY A 3 8.72 18.67 24.96
N ARG A 4 9.54 17.69 25.35
CA ARG A 4 10.81 17.40 24.68
C ARG A 4 11.16 15.91 24.70
N ASP A 5 10.42 15.15 23.90
CA ASP A 5 10.90 13.91 23.29
C ASP A 5 10.96 14.17 21.78
N PHE A 6 12.00 14.91 21.36
CA PHE A 6 12.31 15.32 19.98
C PHE A 6 13.11 14.25 19.22
N GLU A 7 12.96 12.98 19.59
CA GLU A 7 13.65 11.88 18.92
C GLU A 7 12.78 11.36 17.77
N ALA A 8 12.72 12.18 16.71
CA ALA A 8 12.63 11.83 15.28
C ALA A 8 11.82 12.87 14.50
N ASP A 9 12.51 13.79 13.81
CA ASP A 9 12.00 14.53 12.65
C ASP A 9 11.79 13.59 11.41
N ASP A 10 11.46 12.31 11.63
CA ASP A 10 11.21 11.29 10.59
C ASP A 10 9.77 11.31 10.07
N PHE A 11 9.09 12.46 10.13
CA PHE A 11 7.72 12.53 9.65
C PHE A 11 7.49 13.72 8.70
N PRO A 12 6.59 13.57 7.72
CA PRO A 12 6.50 14.52 6.61
C PRO A 12 5.94 15.87 7.08
N HIS A 13 6.79 16.91 7.08
CA HIS A 13 6.39 18.28 7.39
C HIS A 13 5.67 18.95 6.22
N GLY A 14 4.80 19.91 6.54
CA GLY A 14 3.96 20.61 5.56
C GLY A 14 2.82 19.79 4.96
N THR A 15 2.53 18.63 5.54
CA THR A 15 1.48 17.71 5.06
C THR A 15 0.38 17.49 6.09
N LEU A 16 -0.75 16.93 5.65
CA LEU A 16 -1.81 16.46 6.57
C LEU A 16 -1.35 15.32 7.47
N GLU A 17 -0.42 14.50 7.00
CA GLU A 17 0.11 13.38 7.78
C GLU A 17 0.98 13.89 8.94
N GLY A 18 1.83 14.89 8.69
CA GLY A 18 2.60 15.54 9.75
C GLY A 18 1.70 16.24 10.79
N TYR A 19 0.59 16.83 10.37
CA TYR A 19 -0.40 17.36 11.30
C TYR A 19 -1.07 16.26 12.14
N ALA A 20 -1.49 15.16 11.52
CA ALA A 20 -2.12 14.03 12.20
C ALA A 20 -1.18 13.35 13.21
N ARG A 21 0.14 13.36 12.94
CA ARG A 21 1.18 12.87 13.86
C ARG A 21 1.54 13.85 14.98
N GLY A 22 1.00 15.08 14.96
CA GLY A 22 1.08 16.02 16.08
C GLY A 22 1.76 17.36 15.80
N CYS A 23 2.32 17.59 14.60
CA CYS A 23 2.98 18.87 14.29
C CYS A 23 1.99 20.04 14.19
N ARG A 24 2.16 21.05 15.06
CA ARG A 24 1.28 22.23 15.15
C ARG A 24 1.82 23.49 14.48
N GLY A 25 2.93 23.42 13.74
CA GLY A 25 3.44 24.55 12.96
C GLY A 25 4.45 25.46 13.67
N THR A 26 4.50 25.46 15.01
CA THR A 26 5.38 26.37 15.79
C THR A 26 6.88 26.16 15.56
N HIS A 27 7.31 24.90 15.46
CA HIS A 27 8.68 24.50 15.12
C HIS A 27 8.65 23.58 13.90
N CYS A 28 7.84 23.91 12.90
CA CYS A 28 7.74 23.10 11.69
C CYS A 28 8.84 23.48 10.71
N GLU A 29 9.64 22.51 10.27
CA GLU A 29 10.76 22.73 9.35
C GLU A 29 10.34 22.75 7.87
N ALA A 30 9.03 22.87 7.59
CA ALA A 30 8.55 22.90 6.22
C ALA A 30 8.96 24.22 5.54
N THR A 31 9.62 24.14 4.39
CA THR A 31 10.08 25.30 3.62
C THR A 31 8.94 26.10 2.95
N GLY A 32 7.71 25.59 2.97
CA GLY A 32 6.54 26.21 2.33
C GLY A 32 5.38 26.38 3.30
N MET A 33 4.35 25.53 3.17
CA MET A 33 3.24 25.50 4.12
C MET A 33 3.60 24.67 5.35
N THR A 34 3.22 25.15 6.53
CA THR A 34 3.33 24.34 7.76
C THR A 34 2.25 23.28 7.84
N CYS A 35 2.43 22.22 8.64
CA CYS A 35 1.42 21.17 8.84
C CYS A 35 0.05 21.73 9.28
N SER A 36 0.04 22.76 10.14
CA SER A 36 -1.21 23.39 10.60
C SER A 36 -1.85 24.27 9.55
N GLU A 37 -1.06 24.93 8.71
CA GLU A 37 -1.61 25.66 7.57
C GLU A 37 -2.24 24.71 6.55
N THR A 38 -1.56 23.60 6.24
CA THR A 38 -2.09 22.55 5.36
C THR A 38 -3.41 21.99 5.90
N GLN A 39 -3.51 21.71 7.21
CA GLN A 39 -4.76 21.29 7.83
C GLN A 39 -5.87 22.35 7.71
N ARG A 40 -5.54 23.62 8.00
CA ARG A 40 -6.49 24.73 7.92
C ARG A 40 -7.05 24.86 6.51
N ARG A 41 -6.19 24.81 5.49
CA ARG A 41 -6.62 24.84 4.08
C ARG A 41 -7.45 23.62 3.72
N TYR A 42 -7.08 22.42 4.17
CA TYR A 42 -7.89 21.22 3.91
C TYR A 42 -9.30 21.28 4.51
N GLN A 43 -9.49 21.96 5.65
CA GLN A 43 -10.81 22.15 6.26
C GLN A 43 -11.62 23.28 5.61
N GLY A 44 -10.96 24.37 5.21
CA GLY A 44 -11.63 25.60 4.75
C GLY A 44 -11.70 25.79 3.24
N ASP A 45 -10.81 25.16 2.48
CA ASP A 45 -10.72 25.29 1.02
C ASP A 45 -11.08 23.96 0.35
N TRP A 46 -12.27 23.94 -0.24
CA TRP A 46 -12.79 22.77 -0.95
C TRP A 46 -11.94 22.39 -2.17
N GLN A 47 -11.40 23.37 -2.91
CA GLN A 47 -10.58 23.10 -4.10
C GLN A 47 -9.26 22.45 -3.67
N PHE A 48 -8.63 22.98 -2.61
CA PHE A 48 -7.42 22.40 -2.04
C PHE A 48 -7.63 20.97 -1.53
N ARG A 49 -8.71 20.74 -0.78
CA ARG A 49 -9.11 19.40 -0.32
C ARG A 49 -9.30 18.44 -1.48
N ARG A 50 -10.06 18.85 -2.50
CA ARG A 50 -10.34 18.03 -3.67
C ARG A 50 -9.06 17.68 -4.44
N ALA A 51 -8.13 18.63 -4.59
CA ALA A 51 -6.85 18.40 -5.25
C ALA A 51 -6.01 17.34 -4.49
N LEU A 52 -5.82 17.50 -3.18
CA LEU A 52 -5.06 16.55 -2.38
C LEU A 52 -5.71 15.15 -2.34
N ASP A 53 -7.04 15.08 -2.22
CA ASP A 53 -7.75 13.81 -2.23
C ASP A 53 -7.63 13.14 -3.62
N ALA A 54 -7.67 13.90 -4.71
CA ALA A 54 -7.48 13.39 -6.06
C ALA A 54 -6.04 12.87 -6.28
N GLU A 55 -5.03 13.58 -5.79
CA GLU A 55 -3.62 13.14 -5.84
C GLU A 55 -3.43 11.82 -5.08
N ARG A 56 -4.00 11.72 -3.86
CA ARG A 56 -3.97 10.49 -3.06
C ARG A 56 -4.68 9.33 -3.76
N ALA A 57 -5.85 9.60 -4.34
CA ALA A 57 -6.59 8.59 -5.10
C ALA A 57 -5.84 8.15 -6.35
N ALA A 58 -5.18 9.07 -7.06
CA ALA A 58 -4.34 8.78 -8.22
C ALA A 58 -3.13 7.94 -7.82
N ALA A 59 -2.43 8.27 -6.73
CA ALA A 59 -1.32 7.48 -6.20
C ALA A 59 -1.77 6.06 -5.80
N ALA A 60 -2.91 5.92 -5.13
CA ALA A 60 -3.47 4.62 -4.78
C ALA A 60 -3.88 3.81 -6.01
N LYS A 61 -4.38 4.46 -7.07
CA LYS A 61 -4.68 3.82 -8.35
C LYS A 61 -3.41 3.37 -9.06
N ALA A 62 -2.37 4.20 -9.10
CA ALA A 62 -1.08 3.88 -9.70
C ALA A 62 -0.43 2.67 -9.02
N ARG A 63 -0.44 2.61 -7.67
CA ARG A 63 0.06 1.45 -6.91
C ARG A 63 -0.69 0.16 -7.26
N ARG A 64 -2.03 0.22 -7.36
CA ARG A 64 -2.86 -0.94 -7.73
C ARG A 64 -2.66 -1.40 -9.17
N ASN A 65 -2.44 -0.46 -10.09
CA ASN A 65 -2.24 -0.72 -11.51
C ASN A 65 -0.76 -0.79 -11.91
N ARG A 66 0.16 -1.00 -10.95
CA ARG A 66 1.58 -1.14 -11.27
C ARG A 66 1.81 -2.37 -12.14
N THR A 67 2.82 -2.34 -12.99
CA THR A 67 3.22 -3.49 -13.81
C THR A 67 4.02 -4.49 -12.97
N ILE A 68 3.84 -5.79 -13.24
CA ILE A 68 4.67 -6.85 -12.64
C ILE A 68 6.10 -6.68 -13.16
N THR A 69 7.05 -6.57 -12.23
CA THR A 69 8.47 -6.44 -12.54
C THR A 69 9.16 -7.82 -12.58
N PRO A 70 10.38 -7.91 -13.14
CA PRO A 70 11.16 -9.15 -13.09
C PRO A 70 11.43 -9.65 -11.66
N ALA A 71 11.56 -8.76 -10.67
CA ALA A 71 11.69 -9.14 -9.26
C ALA A 71 10.39 -9.76 -8.69
N ASP A 72 9.23 -9.22 -9.09
CA ASP A 72 7.94 -9.82 -8.74
C ASP A 72 7.81 -11.22 -9.37
N GLU A 73 8.34 -11.45 -10.58
CA GLU A 73 8.34 -12.76 -11.24
C GLU A 73 9.20 -13.81 -10.55
N GLN A 74 10.37 -13.41 -10.05
CA GLN A 74 11.19 -14.27 -9.20
C GLN A 74 10.40 -14.71 -7.98
N THR A 75 9.75 -13.76 -7.30
CA THR A 75 8.90 -14.05 -6.14
C THR A 75 7.73 -14.98 -6.51
N ILE A 76 7.08 -14.77 -7.68
CA ILE A 76 6.01 -15.65 -8.17
C ILE A 76 6.54 -17.08 -8.38
N THR A 77 7.74 -17.21 -8.94
CA THR A 77 8.38 -18.48 -9.24
C THR A 77 8.73 -19.23 -7.97
N GLU A 78 9.44 -18.59 -7.04
CA GLU A 78 9.81 -19.15 -5.74
C GLU A 78 8.59 -19.60 -4.94
N MET A 79 7.58 -18.74 -4.83
CA MET A 79 6.38 -19.08 -4.09
C MET A 79 5.56 -20.18 -4.79
N ALA A 80 5.55 -20.23 -6.13
CA ALA A 80 4.91 -21.31 -6.87
C ALA A 80 5.61 -22.65 -6.64
N HIS A 81 6.95 -22.68 -6.62
CA HIS A 81 7.73 -23.87 -6.27
C HIS A 81 7.52 -24.29 -4.81
N ALA A 82 7.31 -23.32 -3.90
CA ALA A 82 6.91 -23.57 -2.52
C ALA A 82 5.44 -24.03 -2.36
N GLY A 83 4.72 -24.29 -3.47
CA GLY A 83 3.35 -24.80 -3.45
C GLY A 83 2.31 -23.74 -3.05
N LYS A 84 2.64 -22.45 -3.09
CA LYS A 84 1.66 -21.38 -2.79
C LYS A 84 0.69 -21.20 -3.95
N ASN A 85 -0.57 -20.97 -3.60
CA ASN A 85 -1.61 -20.65 -4.56
C ASN A 85 -1.51 -19.19 -5.00
N ASN A 86 -2.19 -18.82 -6.09
CA ASN A 86 -2.14 -17.47 -6.62
C ASN A 86 -2.69 -16.41 -5.66
N ALA A 87 -3.60 -16.78 -4.74
CA ALA A 87 -4.15 -15.82 -3.78
C ALA A 87 -3.12 -15.42 -2.71
N ASP A 88 -2.30 -16.37 -2.25
CA ASP A 88 -1.24 -16.08 -1.29
C ASP A 88 -0.11 -15.28 -1.94
N ILE A 89 0.27 -15.63 -3.17
CA ILE A 89 1.25 -14.87 -3.96
C ILE A 89 0.75 -13.44 -4.22
N ALA A 90 -0.53 -13.30 -4.58
CA ALA A 90 -1.16 -12.00 -4.81
C ALA A 90 -1.15 -11.10 -3.57
N LYS A 91 -1.41 -11.67 -2.38
CA LYS A 91 -1.35 -10.93 -1.11
C LYS A 91 0.05 -10.40 -0.81
N VAL A 92 1.08 -11.21 -1.04
CA VAL A 92 2.47 -10.81 -0.79
C VAL A 92 2.89 -9.67 -1.71
N LEU A 93 2.54 -9.75 -3.00
CA LEU A 93 3.00 -8.78 -4.01
C LEU A 93 2.06 -7.56 -4.19
N GLY A 94 0.90 -7.57 -3.55
CA GLY A 94 -0.12 -6.52 -3.70
C GLY A 94 -0.81 -6.51 -5.06
N PHE A 95 -0.90 -7.67 -5.72
CA PHE A 95 -1.60 -7.84 -7.00
C PHE A 95 -2.93 -8.56 -6.84
N THR A 96 -3.70 -8.68 -7.92
CA THR A 96 -4.89 -9.54 -7.96
C THR A 96 -4.49 -11.00 -8.25
N PRO A 97 -5.24 -12.00 -7.73
CA PRO A 97 -4.97 -13.41 -8.05
C PRO A 97 -5.04 -13.72 -9.55
N GLY A 98 -5.85 -12.97 -10.30
CA GLY A 98 -5.94 -13.06 -11.76
C GLY A 98 -4.67 -12.61 -12.48
N ALA A 99 -4.07 -11.48 -12.05
CA ALA A 99 -2.81 -10.99 -12.61
C ALA A 99 -1.67 -12.01 -12.38
N ILE A 100 -1.57 -12.55 -11.17
CA ILE A 100 -0.60 -13.62 -10.85
C ILE A 100 -0.87 -14.87 -11.68
N GLY A 101 -2.13 -15.30 -11.81
CA GLY A 101 -2.47 -16.46 -12.62
C GLY A 101 -2.10 -16.31 -14.10
N SER A 102 -2.24 -15.11 -14.66
CA SER A 102 -1.77 -14.82 -16.02
C SER A 102 -0.24 -14.84 -16.11
N ARG A 103 0.47 -14.23 -15.15
CA ARG A 103 1.95 -14.25 -15.15
C ARG A 103 2.52 -15.66 -14.94
N ARG A 104 1.95 -16.43 -14.01
CA ARG A 104 2.32 -17.82 -13.73
C ARG A 104 2.20 -18.70 -14.97
N ARG A 105 1.13 -18.53 -15.76
CA ARG A 105 0.96 -19.21 -17.05
C ARG A 105 2.02 -18.79 -18.09
N ALA A 106 2.33 -17.50 -18.16
CA ALA A 106 3.39 -16.99 -19.05
C ALA A 106 4.78 -17.53 -18.68
N LEU A 107 5.03 -17.84 -17.40
CA LEU A 107 6.26 -18.44 -16.88
C LEU A 107 6.27 -19.98 -16.97
N GLY A 108 5.22 -20.62 -17.50
CA GLY A 108 5.13 -22.08 -17.60
C GLY A 108 4.96 -22.80 -16.25
N LEU A 109 4.62 -22.09 -15.19
CA LEU A 109 4.51 -22.66 -13.84
C LEU A 109 3.19 -23.44 -13.68
N PRO A 110 3.21 -24.65 -13.09
CA PRO A 110 2.02 -25.48 -12.96
C PRO A 110 0.99 -24.78 -12.08
N SER A 111 -0.28 -24.77 -12.48
CA SER A 111 -1.36 -24.25 -11.62
C SER A 111 -1.72 -25.30 -10.58
N ILE A 112 -1.66 -24.93 -9.30
CA ILE A 112 -2.23 -25.79 -8.25
C ILE A 112 -3.74 -25.80 -8.42
N PRO A 113 -4.41 -26.97 -8.39
CA PRO A 113 -5.85 -27.05 -8.54
C PRO A 113 -6.55 -26.19 -7.49
N ARG A 114 -7.51 -25.40 -7.94
CA ARG A 114 -8.38 -24.63 -7.04
C ARG A 114 -9.32 -25.59 -6.35
N GLY A 115 -9.11 -25.79 -5.06
CA GLY A 115 -10.06 -26.47 -4.20
C GLY A 115 -9.70 -26.21 -2.75
N ARG A 116 -10.66 -25.73 -1.97
CA ARG A 116 -10.68 -26.08 -0.54
C ARG A 116 -10.60 -27.60 -0.51
N PRO A 117 -9.71 -28.24 0.29
CA PRO A 117 -9.81 -29.68 0.48
C PRO A 117 -11.28 -29.96 0.84
N ARG A 118 -11.98 -30.77 0.03
CA ARG A 118 -13.31 -31.25 0.43
C ARG A 118 -13.08 -31.84 1.81
N LYS A 119 -13.86 -31.44 2.81
CA LYS A 119 -13.95 -32.20 4.05
C LYS A 119 -14.39 -33.60 3.62
N THR A 120 -13.44 -34.52 3.51
CA THR A 120 -13.75 -35.94 3.51
C THR A 120 -14.44 -36.15 4.84
N LYS A 121 -15.74 -36.43 4.81
CA LYS A 121 -16.39 -36.98 5.99
C LYS A 121 -15.66 -38.31 6.20
N GLU A 122 -14.85 -38.41 7.24
CA GLU A 122 -14.45 -39.73 7.73
C GLU A 122 -15.77 -40.48 7.96
N ALA A 123 -15.94 -41.55 7.19
CA ALA A 123 -17.06 -42.48 7.31
C ALA A 123 -16.87 -43.29 8.63
N PRO A 124 -17.96 -43.82 9.18
CA PRO A 124 -18.24 -43.92 10.62
C PRO A 124 -17.26 -44.73 11.47
#